data_AF-A0A7X3GG47-F1
#
_entry.id   AF-A0A7X3GG47-F1
#
_cell.length_a   1.000
_cell.length_b   1.000
_cell.length_c   1.000
_cell.angle_alpha   90.00
_cell.angle_beta   90.00
_cell.angle_gamma   90.00
#
_symmetry.space_group_name_H-M   'P 1'
#
loop_
_entity.id
_entity.type
_entity.pdbx_description
1 polymer ?
#
loop_
_entity_poly.entity_id
_entity_poly.type
_entity_poly.pdbx_seq_one_letter_code
_entity_poly.pdbx_strand_id
1 'polypeptide(L)'
;LGGRDPLRGERSADIALRLSALRALGRGNAPAGGVDEAAARQALAEARQWQRALAQTGAGDAVAAGPSSPAAAAGRAPSPGALLAYAYPDRVGQGRGDGRFLLASGRGASLPSMQPLSLAPYIAAAEVEDADGESRIVLAADIGEQELIAFHGEAITDEVSVVWDRTSQAVRARRRLMFGALLLKEETVAKPDPERITAALLEGIALEGTAMLPWSRQAAQLRDRIRVMRRFDSDLPDLSEETLIATLENWLGPHVSGIRSRDGLQKLSMMHVLEAMLTWQDKQRLDELMPTHITVPSGSRIPVDYTNPEQPVLAVRLQELFGLQETPKIAKGRLPLTLHLLSPAQRPVQVTQDLASFWRGAYFEVKKELKVRYPKHYWPEDPFAAVPTSRVRPRP
;
A
#
# COMPACT_ATOMS: atom_id res chain seq x y z
N LEU A 1 -24.48 -32.39 18.91
CA LEU A 1 -25.26 -33.61 19.24
C LEU A 1 -24.76 -34.15 20.59
N GLY A 2 -25.16 -33.52 21.71
CA GLY A 2 -24.78 -34.00 23.04
C GLY A 2 -25.38 -35.39 23.32
N GLY A 3 -24.56 -36.44 23.25
CA GLY A 3 -24.91 -37.82 23.64
C GLY A 3 -25.98 -38.56 22.81
N ARG A 4 -26.40 -38.00 21.67
CA ARG A 4 -27.56 -38.49 20.87
C ARG A 4 -27.22 -38.77 19.40
N ASP A 5 -25.97 -39.10 19.09
CA ASP A 5 -25.60 -39.42 17.72
C ASP A 5 -26.26 -40.73 17.27
N PRO A 6 -27.08 -40.75 16.18
CA PRO A 6 -27.67 -41.98 15.68
C PRO A 6 -26.63 -42.96 15.11
N LEU A 7 -25.38 -42.55 14.90
CA LEU A 7 -24.29 -43.42 14.44
C LEU A 7 -23.26 -43.61 15.57
N ARG A 8 -23.12 -44.84 16.07
CA ARG A 8 -22.17 -45.19 17.13
C ARG A 8 -20.75 -45.26 16.59
N GLY A 9 -19.86 -44.46 17.20
CA GLY A 9 -18.43 -44.48 16.87
C GLY A 9 -18.09 -43.89 15.50
N GLU A 10 -19.06 -43.31 14.80
CA GLU A 10 -18.83 -42.57 13.55
C GLU A 10 -18.04 -41.30 13.86
N ARG A 11 -16.89 -41.16 13.19
CA ARG A 11 -15.97 -40.04 13.39
C ARG A 11 -16.12 -38.98 12.30
N SER A 12 -16.84 -39.31 11.23
CA SER A 12 -17.14 -38.35 10.18
C SER A 12 -17.98 -37.20 10.72
N ALA A 13 -17.56 -35.97 10.40
CA ALA A 13 -18.33 -34.77 10.74
C ALA A 13 -19.57 -34.58 9.82
N ASP A 14 -19.72 -35.41 8.79
CA ASP A 14 -20.78 -35.27 7.81
C ASP A 14 -22.17 -35.64 8.38
N ILE A 15 -23.03 -34.63 8.50
CA ILE A 15 -24.40 -34.79 8.96
C ILE A 15 -25.27 -35.56 7.95
N ALA A 16 -24.89 -35.57 6.66
CA ALA A 16 -25.63 -36.30 5.63
C ALA A 16 -25.65 -37.81 5.91
N LEU A 17 -24.58 -38.36 6.50
CA LEU A 17 -24.54 -39.75 6.94
C LEU A 17 -25.62 -40.04 7.99
N ARG A 18 -25.74 -39.17 9.00
CA ARG A 18 -26.75 -39.28 10.07
C ARG A 18 -28.16 -39.13 9.52
N LEU A 19 -28.37 -38.17 8.62
CA LEU A 19 -29.66 -37.99 7.94
C LEU A 19 -30.04 -39.19 7.06
N SER A 20 -29.07 -39.80 6.38
CA SER A 20 -29.30 -40.99 5.56
C SER A 20 -29.76 -42.18 6.42
N ALA A 21 -29.13 -42.39 7.57
CA ALA A 21 -29.48 -43.44 8.52
C ALA A 21 -30.89 -43.24 9.10
N LEU A 22 -31.21 -41.99 9.50
CA LEU A 22 -32.55 -41.64 9.99
C LEU A 22 -33.63 -41.84 8.92
N ARG A 23 -33.36 -41.46 7.67
CA ARG A 23 -34.29 -41.65 6.54
C ARG A 23 -34.48 -43.13 6.19
N ALA A 24 -33.43 -43.95 6.25
CA ALA A 24 -33.52 -45.39 6.03
C ALA A 24 -34.41 -46.05 7.09
N LEU A 25 -34.17 -45.75 8.37
CA LEU A 25 -34.97 -46.27 9.48
C LEU A 25 -36.42 -45.79 9.40
N GLY A 26 -36.65 -44.52 9.05
CA GLY A 26 -37.98 -43.95 8.88
C GLY A 26 -38.79 -44.60 7.76
N ARG A 27 -38.13 -45.20 6.76
CA ARG A 27 -38.76 -45.98 5.68
C ARG A 27 -38.99 -47.46 6.03
N GLY A 28 -38.62 -47.88 7.24
CA GLY A 28 -38.76 -49.28 7.68
C GLY A 28 -37.65 -50.20 7.20
N ASN A 29 -36.54 -49.66 6.66
CA ASN A 29 -35.38 -50.49 6.32
C ASN A 29 -34.70 -50.98 7.60
N ALA A 30 -34.14 -52.19 7.55
CA ALA A 30 -33.29 -52.69 8.63
C ALA A 30 -32.11 -51.74 8.85
N PRO A 31 -31.76 -51.42 10.11
CA PRO A 31 -30.65 -50.54 10.40
C PRO A 31 -29.34 -51.16 9.92
N ALA A 32 -28.51 -50.36 9.26
CA ALA A 32 -27.15 -50.74 8.95
C ALA A 32 -26.36 -50.94 10.25
N GLY A 33 -25.28 -51.74 10.19
CA GLY A 33 -24.38 -51.91 11.33
C GLY A 33 -23.84 -50.56 11.82
N GLY A 34 -23.88 -50.34 13.14
CA GLY A 34 -23.41 -49.10 13.78
C GLY A 34 -24.49 -48.05 14.07
N VAL A 35 -25.75 -48.25 13.67
CA VAL A 35 -26.85 -47.34 14.04
C VAL A 35 -27.31 -47.58 15.48
N ASP A 36 -27.40 -46.52 16.29
CA ASP A 36 -28.11 -46.56 17.57
C ASP A 36 -29.61 -46.38 17.32
N GLU A 37 -30.35 -47.49 17.32
CA GLU A 37 -31.79 -47.45 17.03
C GLU A 37 -32.58 -46.62 18.04
N ALA A 38 -32.18 -46.59 19.31
CA ALA A 38 -32.91 -45.85 20.34
C ALA A 38 -32.76 -44.34 20.10
N ALA A 39 -31.52 -43.88 19.90
CA ALA A 39 -31.24 -42.49 19.57
C ALA A 39 -31.90 -42.08 18.23
N ALA A 40 -31.85 -42.95 17.22
CA ALA A 40 -32.45 -42.69 15.92
C ALA A 40 -33.99 -42.59 15.98
N ARG A 41 -34.67 -43.51 16.70
CA ARG A 41 -36.13 -43.45 16.88
C ARG A 41 -36.55 -42.21 17.66
N GLN A 42 -35.78 -41.83 18.67
CA GLN A 42 -36.04 -40.60 19.44
C GLN A 42 -35.90 -39.37 18.54
N ALA A 43 -34.82 -39.24 17.78
CA ALA A 43 -34.63 -38.12 16.84
C ALA A 43 -35.76 -38.03 15.81
N LEU A 44 -36.25 -39.17 15.29
CA LEU A 44 -37.41 -39.20 14.39
C LEU A 44 -38.71 -38.80 15.09
N ALA A 45 -38.91 -39.16 16.35
CA ALA A 45 -40.09 -38.76 17.13
C ALA A 45 -40.09 -37.25 17.38
N GLU A 46 -38.95 -36.67 17.76
CA GLU A 46 -38.77 -35.23 17.92
C GLU A 46 -39.01 -34.50 16.58
N ALA A 47 -38.44 -34.97 15.47
CA ALA A 47 -38.67 -34.39 14.15
C ALA A 47 -40.17 -34.40 13.75
N ARG A 48 -40.90 -35.50 14.02
CA ARG A 48 -42.35 -35.58 13.77
C ARG A 48 -43.14 -34.62 14.65
N GLN A 49 -42.72 -34.42 15.89
CA GLN A 49 -43.34 -33.44 16.78
C GLN A 49 -43.19 -32.01 16.22
N TRP A 50 -41.98 -31.64 15.77
CA TRP A 50 -41.73 -30.35 15.12
C TRP A 50 -42.55 -30.19 13.83
N GLN A 51 -42.63 -31.22 12.99
CA GLN A 51 -43.47 -31.19 11.78
C GLN A 51 -44.95 -30.95 12.10
N ARG A 52 -45.50 -31.59 13.14
CA ARG A 52 -46.89 -31.36 13.55
C ARG A 52 -47.09 -29.95 14.10
N ALA A 53 -46.15 -29.45 14.90
CA ALA A 53 -46.21 -28.09 15.43
C ALA A 53 -46.19 -27.04 14.30
N LEU A 54 -45.33 -27.23 13.28
CA LEU A 54 -45.26 -26.35 12.11
C LEU A 54 -46.50 -26.46 11.20
N ALA A 55 -47.12 -27.63 11.11
CA ALA A 55 -48.38 -27.78 10.38
C ALA A 55 -49.54 -27.04 11.06
N GLN A 56 -49.53 -26.96 12.40
CA GLN A 56 -50.57 -26.28 13.18
C GLN A 56 -50.47 -24.75 13.14
N THR A 57 -49.29 -24.19 12.88
CA THR A 57 -49.10 -22.73 12.78
C THR A 57 -49.55 -22.15 11.43
N GLY A 58 -50.14 -22.95 10.53
CA GLY A 58 -50.47 -22.54 9.16
C GLY A 58 -49.24 -22.35 8.26
N ALA A 59 -48.04 -22.52 8.81
CA ALA A 59 -46.79 -22.55 8.05
C ALA A 59 -46.64 -23.83 7.21
N GLY A 60 -47.50 -24.84 7.40
CA GLY A 60 -47.48 -26.09 6.63
C GLY A 60 -47.60 -25.87 5.10
N ASP A 61 -48.40 -24.90 4.67
CA ASP A 61 -48.53 -24.55 3.24
C ASP A 61 -47.31 -23.74 2.74
N ALA A 62 -46.64 -23.00 3.63
CA ALA A 62 -45.37 -22.31 3.39
C ALA A 62 -44.12 -23.19 3.64
N VAL A 63 -44.28 -24.47 3.98
CA VAL A 63 -43.20 -25.48 4.01
C VAL A 63 -43.27 -26.35 2.76
N ALA A 64 -44.47 -26.53 2.18
CA ALA A 64 -44.64 -27.07 0.83
C ALA A 64 -44.13 -26.08 -0.24
N ALA A 65 -44.37 -24.79 -0.05
CA ALA A 65 -43.66 -23.72 -0.74
C ALA A 65 -42.46 -23.32 0.11
N GLY A 66 -41.32 -24.04 0.00
CA GLY A 66 -40.10 -23.77 0.77
C GLY A 66 -39.69 -22.28 0.79
N PRO A 67 -38.67 -21.90 1.60
CA PRO A 67 -38.23 -20.50 1.70
C PRO A 67 -38.15 -19.91 0.31
N SER A 68 -38.66 -18.69 0.11
CA SER A 68 -38.69 -17.95 -1.14
C SER A 68 -37.26 -17.78 -1.68
N SER A 69 -36.76 -18.89 -2.20
CA SER A 69 -35.41 -19.20 -2.61
C SER A 69 -35.58 -19.88 -3.96
N PRO A 70 -34.75 -19.55 -4.96
CA PRO A 70 -34.75 -20.19 -6.27
C PRO A 70 -34.78 -21.73 -6.23
N ALA A 71 -34.28 -22.37 -5.16
CA ALA A 71 -34.32 -23.82 -4.97
C ALA A 71 -35.74 -24.38 -4.78
N ALA A 72 -36.64 -23.64 -4.12
CA ALA A 72 -38.05 -24.03 -3.98
C ALA A 72 -38.79 -23.93 -5.33
N ALA A 73 -38.42 -22.98 -6.19
CA ALA A 73 -38.96 -22.83 -7.54
C ALA A 73 -38.59 -24.00 -8.48
N ALA A 74 -37.52 -24.76 -8.16
CA ALA A 74 -37.10 -25.95 -8.89
C ALA A 74 -37.69 -27.27 -8.33
N GLY A 75 -38.58 -27.22 -7.33
CA GLY A 75 -39.22 -28.40 -6.75
C GLY A 75 -38.26 -29.33 -5.99
N ARG A 76 -37.07 -28.86 -5.61
CA ARG A 76 -36.05 -29.66 -4.92
C ARG A 76 -35.97 -29.22 -3.45
N ALA A 77 -36.01 -30.19 -2.54
CA ALA A 77 -35.83 -29.91 -1.12
C ALA A 77 -34.42 -29.32 -0.86
N PRO A 78 -34.28 -28.33 0.03
CA PRO A 78 -33.00 -27.74 0.34
C PRO A 78 -32.02 -28.78 0.89
N SER A 79 -30.74 -28.63 0.56
CA SER A 79 -29.68 -29.49 1.09
C SER A 79 -29.55 -29.33 2.61
N PRO A 80 -28.99 -30.33 3.31
CA PRO A 80 -28.66 -30.17 4.73
C PRO A 80 -27.75 -28.97 4.99
N GLY A 81 -26.79 -28.70 4.08
CA GLY A 81 -25.91 -27.55 4.17
C GLY A 81 -26.67 -26.23 4.07
N ALA A 82 -27.63 -26.10 3.16
CA ALA A 82 -28.47 -24.91 3.03
C ALA A 82 -29.31 -24.64 4.30
N LEU A 83 -29.88 -25.69 4.89
CA LEU A 83 -30.63 -25.57 6.15
C LEU A 83 -29.72 -25.14 7.32
N LEU A 84 -28.51 -25.70 7.38
CA LEU A 84 -27.52 -25.31 8.40
C LEU A 84 -26.99 -23.90 8.19
N ALA A 85 -26.75 -23.48 6.95
CA ALA A 85 -26.31 -22.13 6.62
C ALA A 85 -27.37 -21.09 7.02
N TYR A 86 -28.66 -21.41 6.82
CA TYR A 86 -29.76 -20.55 7.27
C TYR A 86 -29.81 -20.44 8.80
N ALA A 87 -29.59 -21.54 9.52
CA ALA A 87 -29.62 -21.55 10.98
C ALA A 87 -28.38 -20.91 11.62
N TYR A 88 -27.21 -21.06 10.99
CA TYR A 88 -25.91 -20.63 11.50
C TYR A 88 -25.09 -19.94 10.41
N PRO A 89 -25.50 -18.75 9.93
CA PRO A 89 -24.85 -18.07 8.81
C PRO A 89 -23.38 -17.71 9.11
N ASP A 90 -23.04 -17.43 10.36
CA ASP A 90 -21.69 -17.15 10.84
C ASP A 90 -20.75 -18.38 10.78
N ARG A 91 -21.32 -19.59 10.63
CA ARG A 91 -20.62 -20.88 10.59
C ARG A 91 -20.57 -21.52 9.20
N VAL A 92 -20.96 -20.79 8.17
CA VAL A 92 -20.61 -21.17 6.79
C VAL A 92 -19.11 -21.04 6.62
N GLY A 93 -18.46 -22.07 6.09
CA GLY A 93 -17.02 -22.12 5.90
C GLY A 93 -16.62 -22.28 4.44
N GLN A 94 -15.61 -21.54 4.00
CA GLN A 94 -14.95 -21.71 2.70
C GLN A 94 -13.69 -22.57 2.87
N GLY A 95 -13.58 -23.65 2.08
CA GLY A 95 -12.49 -24.61 2.17
C GLY A 95 -11.15 -24.06 1.67
N ARG A 96 -10.07 -24.45 2.35
CA ARG A 96 -8.68 -24.19 1.93
C ARG A 96 -8.01 -25.38 1.25
N GLY A 97 -8.75 -26.49 1.07
CA GLY A 97 -8.32 -27.69 0.32
C GLY A 97 -7.70 -28.82 1.15
N ASP A 98 -7.52 -28.63 2.46
CA ASP A 98 -6.83 -29.56 3.36
C ASP A 98 -7.64 -29.88 4.63
N GLY A 99 -8.97 -29.76 4.55
CA GLY A 99 -9.86 -29.94 5.71
C GLY A 99 -9.90 -28.75 6.67
N ARG A 100 -9.22 -27.65 6.35
CA ARG A 100 -9.37 -26.35 7.02
C ARG A 100 -10.32 -25.43 6.25
N PHE A 101 -11.04 -24.62 7.00
CA PHE A 101 -12.08 -23.72 6.52
C PHE A 101 -11.91 -22.35 7.17
N LEU A 102 -12.14 -21.29 6.39
CA LEU A 102 -12.41 -19.96 6.94
C LEU A 102 -13.91 -19.85 7.14
N LEU A 103 -14.38 -19.56 8.35
CA LEU A 103 -15.79 -19.32 8.63
C LEU A 103 -16.18 -17.89 8.25
N ALA A 104 -17.46 -17.65 7.95
CA ALA A 104 -18.00 -16.33 7.65
C ALA A 104 -17.82 -15.33 8.81
N SER A 105 -17.71 -15.83 10.04
CA SER A 105 -17.28 -15.05 11.23
C SER A 105 -15.83 -14.57 11.20
N GLY A 106 -15.01 -15.00 10.24
CA GLY A 106 -13.57 -14.69 10.13
C GLY A 106 -12.66 -15.64 10.88
N ARG A 107 -13.22 -16.60 11.63
CA ARG A 107 -12.44 -17.60 12.39
C ARG A 107 -12.03 -18.78 11.52
N GLY A 108 -10.84 -19.34 11.79
CA GLY A 108 -10.43 -20.62 11.22
C GLY A 108 -11.15 -21.79 11.91
N ALA A 109 -11.50 -22.81 11.15
CA ALA A 109 -12.03 -24.05 11.67
C ALA A 109 -11.55 -25.28 10.86
N SER A 110 -11.29 -26.41 11.53
CA SER A 110 -10.76 -27.61 10.89
C SER A 110 -11.53 -28.88 11.24
N LEU A 111 -11.54 -29.82 10.29
CA LEU A 111 -12.08 -31.16 10.49
C LEU A 111 -11.06 -32.04 11.25
N PRO A 112 -11.52 -32.99 12.09
CA PRO A 112 -10.63 -33.81 12.92
C PRO A 112 -9.75 -34.79 12.13
N SER A 113 -10.15 -35.15 10.92
CA SER A 113 -9.42 -36.02 10.02
C SER A 113 -9.84 -35.75 8.57
N MET A 114 -8.98 -36.12 7.62
CA MET A 114 -9.33 -36.07 6.20
C MET A 114 -10.52 -37.00 5.90
N GLN A 115 -11.55 -36.43 5.29
CA GLN A 115 -12.81 -37.09 4.94
C GLN A 115 -13.40 -36.43 3.67
N PRO A 116 -14.48 -36.95 3.06
CA PRO A 116 -15.03 -36.36 1.84
C PRO A 116 -15.34 -34.86 1.95
N LEU A 117 -15.88 -34.41 3.09
CA LEU A 117 -16.12 -32.99 3.37
C LEU A 117 -14.85 -32.12 3.34
N SER A 118 -13.66 -32.68 3.55
CA SER A 118 -12.40 -31.93 3.53
C SER A 118 -12.10 -31.31 2.16
N LEU A 119 -12.71 -31.84 1.10
CA LEU A 119 -12.59 -31.37 -0.28
C LEU A 119 -13.77 -30.47 -0.71
N ALA A 120 -14.77 -30.30 0.14
CA ALA A 120 -15.92 -29.46 -0.20
C ALA A 120 -15.48 -27.99 -0.29
N PRO A 121 -15.89 -27.24 -1.33
CA PRO A 121 -15.54 -25.83 -1.48
C PRO A 121 -16.19 -24.98 -0.38
N TYR A 122 -17.41 -25.35 0.03
CA TYR A 122 -18.13 -24.73 1.13
C TYR A 122 -18.80 -25.76 2.01
N ILE A 123 -18.88 -25.45 3.31
CA ILE A 123 -19.62 -26.22 4.30
C ILE A 123 -20.47 -25.28 5.16
N ALA A 124 -21.46 -25.82 5.84
CA ALA A 124 -22.12 -25.15 6.96
C ALA A 124 -22.01 -26.03 8.21
N ALA A 125 -21.41 -25.49 9.28
CA ALA A 125 -21.19 -26.23 10.52
C ALA A 125 -22.36 -26.07 11.49
N ALA A 126 -22.97 -27.18 11.87
CA ALA A 126 -23.99 -27.24 12.91
C ALA A 126 -23.37 -27.09 14.31
N GLU A 127 -22.18 -27.67 14.50
CA GLU A 127 -21.49 -27.74 15.78
C GLU A 127 -19.99 -27.51 15.57
N VAL A 128 -19.48 -26.50 16.26
CA VAL A 128 -18.07 -26.11 16.27
C VAL A 128 -17.67 -26.04 17.75
N GLU A 129 -16.56 -26.67 18.09
CA GLU A 129 -15.93 -26.57 19.41
C GLU A 129 -14.84 -25.50 19.34
N ASP A 130 -14.93 -24.51 20.23
CA ASP A 130 -13.89 -23.51 20.37
C ASP A 130 -12.63 -24.14 20.98
N ALA A 131 -11.47 -23.80 20.41
CA ALA A 131 -10.16 -24.17 20.91
C ALA A 131 -9.19 -22.98 20.78
N ASP A 132 -8.06 -23.04 21.48
CA ASP A 132 -7.02 -22.03 21.37
C ASP A 132 -6.41 -22.06 19.96
N GLY A 133 -6.79 -21.09 19.13
CA GLY A 133 -6.34 -20.96 17.74
C GLY A 133 -7.44 -21.30 16.72
N GLU A 134 -7.46 -22.54 16.24
CA GLU A 134 -8.40 -23.00 15.21
C GLU A 134 -9.54 -23.80 15.82
N SER A 135 -10.78 -23.44 15.48
CA SER A 135 -11.98 -24.11 16.01
C SER A 135 -12.13 -25.50 15.41
N ARG A 136 -12.68 -26.46 16.15
CA ARG A 136 -12.87 -27.82 15.65
C ARG A 136 -14.30 -28.01 15.12
N ILE A 137 -14.43 -28.46 13.88
CA ILE A 137 -15.73 -28.78 13.28
C ILE A 137 -16.15 -30.18 13.75
N VAL A 138 -17.25 -30.26 14.48
CA VAL A 138 -17.82 -31.52 15.00
C VAL A 138 -18.87 -32.06 14.05
N LEU A 139 -19.77 -31.19 13.55
CA LEU A 139 -20.81 -31.55 12.59
C LEU A 139 -20.97 -30.48 11.53
N ALA A 140 -20.98 -30.89 10.27
CA ALA A 140 -21.21 -30.02 9.13
C ALA A 140 -21.89 -30.78 7.98
N ALA A 141 -22.38 -30.03 7.00
CA ALA A 141 -22.70 -30.55 5.67
C ALA A 141 -22.06 -29.66 4.60
N ASP A 142 -21.84 -30.23 3.42
CA ASP A 142 -21.46 -29.45 2.25
C ASP A 142 -22.63 -28.57 1.78
N ILE A 143 -22.28 -27.41 1.21
CA ILE A 143 -23.24 -26.53 0.55
C ILE A 143 -22.68 -26.11 -0.81
N GLY A 144 -23.50 -26.15 -1.85
CA GLY A 144 -23.11 -25.66 -3.17
C GLY A 144 -23.09 -24.13 -3.19
N GLU A 145 -22.16 -23.53 -3.93
CA GLU A 145 -22.07 -22.06 -4.06
C GLU A 145 -23.39 -21.44 -4.57
N GLN A 146 -24.06 -22.08 -5.52
CA GLN A 146 -25.36 -21.63 -6.04
C GLN A 146 -26.44 -21.62 -4.94
N GLU A 147 -26.46 -22.63 -4.07
CA GLU A 147 -27.40 -22.67 -2.94
C GLU A 147 -27.04 -21.62 -1.89
N LEU A 148 -25.76 -21.43 -1.58
CA LEU A 148 -25.29 -20.40 -0.66
C LEU A 148 -25.76 -19.01 -1.12
N ILE A 149 -25.54 -18.66 -2.40
CA ILE A 149 -25.97 -17.39 -2.98
C ILE A 149 -27.49 -17.26 -2.97
N ALA A 150 -28.21 -18.34 -3.31
CA ALA A 150 -29.67 -18.34 -3.35
C ALA A 150 -30.33 -18.18 -1.97
N PHE A 151 -29.69 -18.66 -0.90
CA PHE A 151 -30.21 -18.57 0.47
C PHE A 151 -29.78 -17.30 1.21
N HIS A 152 -28.60 -16.77 0.88
CA HIS A 152 -28.00 -15.65 1.61
C HIS A 152 -27.78 -14.39 0.76
N GLY A 153 -28.49 -14.25 -0.37
CA GLY A 153 -28.32 -13.13 -1.29
C GLY A 153 -28.36 -11.74 -0.64
N GLU A 154 -29.21 -11.54 0.36
CA GLU A 154 -29.29 -10.26 1.12
C GLU A 154 -28.10 -10.01 2.05
N ALA A 155 -27.43 -11.06 2.51
CA ALA A 155 -26.25 -10.98 3.38
C ALA A 155 -24.93 -10.93 2.59
N ILE A 156 -24.98 -11.13 1.27
CA ILE A 156 -23.81 -11.00 0.40
C ILE A 156 -23.59 -9.53 0.08
N THR A 157 -22.41 -9.01 0.46
CA THR A 157 -22.01 -7.64 0.13
C THR A 157 -21.21 -7.59 -1.14
N ASP A 158 -21.40 -6.52 -1.90
CA ASP A 158 -20.67 -6.24 -3.13
C ASP A 158 -19.80 -5.01 -2.93
N GLU A 159 -18.49 -5.25 -2.81
CA GLU A 159 -17.52 -4.25 -2.41
C GLU A 159 -16.55 -3.94 -3.54
N VAL A 160 -16.47 -2.67 -3.92
CA VAL A 160 -15.44 -2.18 -4.84
C VAL A 160 -14.27 -1.63 -4.04
N SER A 161 -13.18 -2.38 -4.02
CA SER A 161 -11.89 -1.97 -3.46
C SER A 161 -11.03 -1.35 -4.56
N VAL A 162 -10.46 -0.17 -4.30
CA VAL A 162 -9.48 0.48 -5.18
C VAL A 162 -8.29 0.82 -4.32
N VAL A 163 -7.18 0.11 -4.50
CA VAL A 163 -6.02 0.17 -3.60
C VAL A 163 -4.72 0.19 -4.39
N TRP A 164 -3.69 0.80 -3.81
CA TRP A 164 -2.33 0.68 -4.31
C TRP A 164 -1.76 -0.70 -4.01
N ASP A 165 -1.41 -1.47 -5.04
CA ASP A 165 -0.69 -2.74 -4.90
C ASP A 165 0.80 -2.50 -5.03
N ARG A 166 1.50 -2.54 -3.88
CA ARG A 166 2.96 -2.37 -3.77
C ARG A 166 3.74 -3.37 -4.61
N THR A 167 3.22 -4.58 -4.82
CA THR A 167 3.91 -5.62 -5.60
C THR A 167 3.93 -5.26 -7.07
N SER A 168 2.79 -4.81 -7.60
CA SER A 168 2.70 -4.38 -9.00
C SER A 168 3.00 -2.91 -9.24
N GLN A 169 3.26 -2.14 -8.18
CA GLN A 169 3.49 -0.70 -8.22
C GLN A 169 2.38 0.04 -9.01
N ALA A 170 1.12 -0.34 -8.75
CA ALA A 170 -0.03 0.12 -9.49
C ALA A 170 -1.34 0.08 -8.68
N VAL A 171 -2.28 0.96 -9.03
CA VAL A 171 -3.64 1.00 -8.50
C VAL A 171 -4.46 -0.15 -9.09
N ARG A 172 -4.94 -1.04 -8.23
CA ARG A 172 -5.81 -2.15 -8.59
C ARG A 172 -7.22 -1.90 -8.08
N ALA A 173 -8.18 -2.08 -8.97
CA ALA A 173 -9.60 -2.00 -8.65
C ALA A 173 -10.23 -3.38 -8.79
N ARG A 174 -10.81 -3.87 -7.69
CA ARG A 174 -11.42 -5.20 -7.63
C ARG A 174 -12.81 -5.10 -7.00
N ARG A 175 -13.78 -5.72 -7.66
CA ARG A 175 -15.12 -5.96 -7.14
C ARG A 175 -15.11 -7.31 -6.45
N ARG A 176 -15.53 -7.34 -5.18
CA ARG A 176 -15.53 -8.52 -4.32
C ARG A 176 -16.95 -8.79 -3.88
N LEU A 177 -17.43 -10.00 -4.16
CA LEU A 177 -18.63 -10.53 -3.53
C LEU A 177 -18.21 -11.24 -2.25
N MET A 178 -18.64 -10.71 -1.12
CA MET A 178 -18.28 -11.18 0.20
C MET A 178 -19.49 -11.75 0.92
N PHE A 179 -19.31 -12.83 1.67
CA PHE A 179 -20.28 -13.32 2.65
C PHE A 179 -19.62 -13.36 4.02
N GLY A 180 -19.85 -12.35 4.85
CA GLY A 180 -19.03 -12.11 6.02
C GLY A 180 -17.55 -11.98 5.62
N ALA A 181 -16.69 -12.82 6.19
CA ALA A 181 -15.27 -12.87 5.85
C ALA A 181 -14.94 -13.69 4.58
N LEU A 182 -15.91 -14.36 3.94
CA LEU A 182 -15.67 -15.26 2.81
C LEU A 182 -15.65 -14.47 1.49
N LEU A 183 -14.58 -14.62 0.71
CA LEU A 183 -14.50 -14.10 -0.65
C LEU A 183 -15.13 -15.11 -1.61
N LEU A 184 -16.36 -14.85 -2.05
CA LEU A 184 -17.08 -15.72 -2.98
C LEU A 184 -16.59 -15.52 -4.41
N LYS A 185 -16.40 -14.26 -4.81
CA LYS A 185 -15.99 -13.90 -6.17
C LYS A 185 -15.16 -12.63 -6.15
N GLU A 186 -14.10 -12.60 -6.95
CA GLU A 186 -13.27 -11.41 -7.18
C GLU A 186 -13.16 -11.15 -8.69
N GLU A 187 -13.49 -9.94 -9.12
CA GLU A 187 -13.39 -9.52 -10.52
C GLU A 187 -12.67 -8.18 -10.64
N THR A 188 -11.94 -7.99 -11.74
CA THR A 188 -11.33 -6.69 -12.07
C THR A 188 -12.41 -5.71 -12.51
N VAL A 189 -12.41 -4.51 -11.92
CA VAL A 189 -13.33 -3.44 -12.34
C VAL A 189 -12.79 -2.79 -13.61
N ALA A 190 -13.54 -2.90 -14.71
CA ALA A 190 -13.13 -2.35 -16.02
C ALA A 190 -13.04 -0.82 -16.01
N LYS A 191 -14.00 -0.14 -15.36
CA LYS A 191 -14.07 1.32 -15.26
C LYS A 191 -14.26 1.73 -13.79
N PRO A 192 -13.18 1.70 -12.99
CA PRO A 192 -13.25 2.19 -11.63
C PRO A 192 -13.40 3.71 -11.64
N ASP A 193 -14.00 4.22 -10.56
CA ASP A 193 -14.15 5.65 -10.31
C ASP A 193 -12.79 6.37 -10.38
N PRO A 194 -12.61 7.34 -11.29
CA PRO A 194 -11.37 8.10 -11.42
C PRO A 194 -10.90 8.75 -10.12
N GLU A 195 -11.81 9.23 -9.28
CA GLU A 195 -11.46 9.89 -8.01
C GLU A 195 -10.85 8.88 -7.02
N ARG A 196 -11.43 7.68 -6.93
CA ARG A 196 -10.88 6.58 -6.12
C ARG A 196 -9.53 6.10 -6.63
N ILE A 197 -9.30 6.13 -7.94
CA ILE A 197 -7.99 5.79 -8.52
C ILE A 197 -6.94 6.80 -8.07
N THR A 198 -7.25 8.10 -8.20
CA THR A 198 -6.35 9.17 -7.78
C THR A 198 -6.08 9.07 -6.27
N ALA A 199 -7.10 8.91 -5.44
CA ALA A 199 -6.95 8.73 -4.00
C ALA A 199 -6.02 7.53 -3.67
N ALA A 200 -6.25 6.37 -4.27
CA ALA A 200 -5.41 5.19 -4.07
C ALA A 200 -3.96 5.39 -4.54
N LEU A 201 -3.74 6.13 -5.63
CA LEU A 201 -2.39 6.48 -6.10
C LEU A 201 -1.67 7.39 -5.10
N LEU A 202 -2.37 8.41 -4.59
CA LEU A 202 -1.82 9.33 -3.59
C LEU A 202 -1.53 8.62 -2.27
N GLU A 203 -2.39 7.69 -1.83
CA GLU A 203 -2.12 6.81 -0.69
C GLU A 203 -0.86 5.97 -0.93
N GLY A 204 -0.69 5.41 -2.13
CA GLY A 204 0.53 4.71 -2.54
C GLY A 204 1.78 5.57 -2.39
N ILE A 205 1.71 6.84 -2.82
CA ILE A 205 2.81 7.81 -2.69
C ILE A 205 3.07 8.18 -1.22
N ALA A 206 2.03 8.35 -0.41
CA ALA A 206 2.18 8.61 1.02
C ALA A 206 2.87 7.44 1.74
N LEU A 207 2.58 6.20 1.33
CA LEU A 207 3.16 4.99 1.91
C LEU A 207 4.60 4.72 1.47
N GLU A 208 4.95 5.00 0.20
CA GLU A 208 6.28 4.75 -0.36
C GLU A 208 7.23 5.95 -0.28
N GLY A 209 6.69 7.13 0.00
CA GLY A 209 7.44 8.38 0.13
C GLY A 209 7.60 9.13 -1.19
N THR A 210 8.01 10.39 -1.09
CA THR A 210 8.11 11.29 -2.26
C THR A 210 9.22 10.88 -3.24
N ALA A 211 10.13 10.00 -2.83
CA ALA A 211 11.22 9.48 -3.66
C ALA A 211 10.74 8.68 -4.88
N MET A 212 9.50 8.18 -4.89
CA MET A 212 8.95 7.49 -6.06
C MET A 212 8.58 8.42 -7.23
N LEU A 213 8.47 9.73 -6.97
CA LEU A 213 8.17 10.74 -7.99
C LEU A 213 9.39 10.97 -8.90
N PRO A 214 9.19 11.34 -10.18
CA PRO A 214 10.28 11.53 -11.14
C PRO A 214 11.00 12.87 -10.92
N TRP A 215 11.79 12.97 -9.85
CA TRP A 215 12.61 14.14 -9.57
C TRP A 215 13.77 14.26 -10.56
N SER A 216 13.56 15.05 -11.62
CA SER A 216 14.66 15.48 -12.49
C SER A 216 15.67 16.32 -11.69
N ARG A 217 16.91 16.42 -12.18
CA ARG A 217 17.93 17.29 -11.57
C ARG A 217 17.44 18.73 -11.43
N GLN A 218 16.71 19.25 -12.42
CA GLN A 218 16.15 20.59 -12.40
C GLN A 218 15.03 20.73 -11.35
N ALA A 219 14.13 19.75 -11.25
CA ALA A 219 13.03 19.79 -10.28
C ALA A 219 13.55 19.67 -8.84
N ALA A 220 14.53 18.79 -8.59
CA ALA A 220 15.19 18.68 -7.30
C ALA A 220 15.90 20.00 -6.92
N GLN A 221 16.62 20.61 -7.86
CA GLN A 221 17.25 21.92 -7.64
C GLN A 221 16.21 23.01 -7.32
N LEU A 222 15.09 23.07 -8.05
CA LEU A 222 14.02 24.03 -7.79
C LEU A 222 13.45 23.84 -6.38
N ARG A 223 13.11 22.60 -6.01
CA ARG A 223 12.63 22.24 -4.67
C ARG A 223 13.60 22.72 -3.59
N ASP A 224 14.87 22.39 -3.74
CA ASP A 224 15.90 22.71 -2.74
C ASP A 224 16.12 24.23 -2.63
N ARG A 225 16.10 24.98 -3.75
CA ARG A 225 16.13 26.45 -3.75
C ARG A 225 14.95 27.06 -2.99
N ILE A 226 13.73 26.57 -3.23
CA ILE A 226 12.52 27.04 -2.54
C ILE A 226 12.65 26.77 -1.03
N ARG A 227 13.10 25.58 -0.64
CA ARG A 227 13.32 25.24 0.77
C ARG A 227 14.33 26.15 1.46
N VAL A 228 15.41 26.53 0.78
CA VAL A 228 16.39 27.48 1.32
C VAL A 228 15.78 28.88 1.43
N MET A 229 15.13 29.37 0.36
CA MET A 229 14.53 30.71 0.36
C MET A 229 13.45 30.86 1.43
N ARG A 230 12.67 29.79 1.67
CA ARG A 230 11.60 29.77 2.68
C ARG A 230 12.08 30.10 4.10
N ARG A 231 13.35 29.83 4.43
CA ARG A 231 13.96 30.23 5.71
C ARG A 231 13.99 31.75 5.91
N PHE A 232 13.91 32.53 4.81
CA PHE A 232 13.90 33.98 4.80
C PHE A 232 12.56 34.58 4.36
N ASP A 233 11.61 33.74 3.94
CA ASP A 233 10.33 34.12 3.35
C ASP A 233 9.27 33.06 3.65
N SER A 234 8.49 33.29 4.71
CA SER A 234 7.47 32.36 5.19
C SER A 234 6.24 32.26 4.28
N ASP A 235 6.15 33.04 3.21
CA ASP A 235 5.01 33.02 2.29
C ASP A 235 5.18 31.96 1.20
N LEU A 236 6.41 31.49 0.95
CA LEU A 236 6.68 30.41 0.00
C LEU A 236 6.10 29.07 0.46
N PRO A 237 5.71 28.16 -0.46
CA PRO A 237 5.22 26.85 -0.07
C PRO A 237 6.25 26.05 0.71
N ASP A 238 5.81 25.32 1.73
CA ASP A 238 6.67 24.36 2.43
C ASP A 238 6.78 23.06 1.62
N LEU A 239 8.00 22.75 1.19
CA LEU A 239 8.34 21.57 0.41
C LEU A 239 9.18 20.57 1.22
N SER A 240 9.04 20.58 2.55
CA SER A 240 9.49 19.48 3.41
C SER A 240 8.80 18.17 3.02
N GLU A 241 9.44 17.03 3.28
CA GLU A 241 8.86 15.73 2.92
C GLU A 241 7.56 15.49 3.68
N GLU A 242 7.52 15.89 4.95
CA GLU A 242 6.35 15.81 5.82
C GLU A 242 5.16 16.60 5.23
N THR A 243 5.39 17.85 4.83
CA THR A 243 4.32 18.69 4.26
C THR A 243 3.90 18.20 2.87
N LEU A 244 4.86 17.76 2.03
CA LEU A 244 4.54 17.24 0.71
C LEU A 244 3.65 15.99 0.80
N ILE A 245 3.93 15.07 1.73
CA ILE A 245 3.09 13.88 1.97
C ILE A 245 1.72 14.29 2.50
N ALA A 246 1.67 15.17 3.51
CA ALA A 246 0.43 15.58 4.16
C ALA A 246 -0.52 16.37 3.24
N THR A 247 0.00 16.96 2.16
CA THR A 247 -0.78 17.82 1.24
C THR A 247 -0.83 17.30 -0.19
N LEU A 248 -0.51 16.02 -0.42
CA LEU A 248 -0.48 15.37 -1.75
C LEU A 248 -1.73 15.65 -2.60
N GLU A 249 -2.91 15.60 -1.98
CA GLU A 249 -4.19 15.86 -2.65
C GLU A 249 -4.25 17.25 -3.28
N ASN A 250 -3.66 18.25 -2.64
CA ASN A 250 -3.74 19.65 -3.06
C ASN A 250 -2.74 19.97 -4.17
N TRP A 251 -1.47 19.59 -4.01
CA TRP A 251 -0.40 20.01 -4.91
C TRP A 251 -0.13 19.00 -6.03
N LEU A 252 -0.38 17.71 -5.81
CA LEU A 252 -0.12 16.65 -6.79
C LEU A 252 -1.40 16.09 -7.41
N GLY A 253 -2.49 15.99 -6.63
CA GLY A 253 -3.79 15.45 -7.06
C GLY A 253 -4.27 15.94 -8.43
N PRO A 254 -4.28 17.26 -8.71
CA PRO A 254 -4.70 17.81 -10.00
C PRO A 254 -3.85 17.33 -11.20
N HIS A 255 -2.61 16.91 -10.97
CA HIS A 255 -1.66 16.54 -12.01
C HIS A 255 -1.57 15.03 -12.28
N VAL A 256 -2.18 14.19 -11.44
CA VAL A 256 -2.09 12.73 -11.53
C VAL A 256 -3.39 12.06 -11.97
N SER A 257 -4.37 12.84 -12.44
CA SER A 257 -5.61 12.31 -12.99
C SER A 257 -5.35 11.32 -14.13
N GLY A 258 -5.96 10.15 -14.06
CA GLY A 258 -5.80 9.07 -15.04
C GLY A 258 -4.51 8.25 -14.92
N ILE A 259 -3.58 8.62 -14.02
CA ILE A 259 -2.38 7.82 -13.74
C ILE A 259 -2.75 6.68 -12.80
N ARG A 260 -2.27 5.45 -13.10
CA ARG A 260 -2.63 4.23 -12.36
C ARG A 260 -1.44 3.40 -11.93
N SER A 261 -0.22 3.81 -12.26
CA SER A 261 0.99 3.05 -11.98
C SER A 261 2.18 3.97 -11.74
N ARG A 262 3.21 3.43 -11.09
CA ARG A 262 4.49 4.11 -10.93
C ARG A 262 5.11 4.47 -12.27
N ASP A 263 5.03 3.58 -13.25
CA ASP A 263 5.52 3.85 -14.61
C ASP A 263 4.77 5.00 -15.29
N GLY A 264 3.46 5.10 -15.04
CA GLY A 264 2.67 6.25 -15.45
C GLY A 264 3.12 7.53 -14.76
N LEU A 265 3.38 7.46 -13.44
CA LEU A 265 3.92 8.59 -12.67
C LEU A 265 5.27 9.07 -13.20
N GLN A 266 6.14 8.19 -13.72
CA GLN A 266 7.47 8.60 -14.22
C GLN A 266 7.41 9.55 -15.43
N LYS A 267 6.25 9.67 -16.10
CA LYS A 267 6.04 10.59 -17.22
C LYS A 267 5.69 12.01 -16.76
N LEU A 268 5.44 12.20 -15.48
CA LEU A 268 5.06 13.49 -14.91
C LEU A 268 6.25 14.47 -14.90
N SER A 269 6.02 15.71 -15.27
CA SER A 269 7.03 16.77 -15.14
C SER A 269 6.95 17.40 -13.75
N MET A 270 7.80 16.93 -12.82
CA MET A 270 7.88 17.51 -11.47
C MET A 270 8.27 18.99 -11.49
N MET A 271 9.00 19.44 -12.51
CA MET A 271 9.29 20.86 -12.70
C MET A 271 8.00 21.68 -12.85
N HIS A 272 7.09 21.24 -13.72
CA HIS A 272 5.83 21.92 -13.95
C HIS A 272 4.92 21.90 -12.72
N VAL A 273 4.89 20.78 -12.01
CA VAL A 273 4.11 20.64 -10.76
C VAL A 273 4.60 21.62 -9.70
N LEU A 274 5.91 21.69 -9.45
CA LEU A 274 6.47 22.66 -8.51
C LEU A 274 6.26 24.11 -8.94
N GLU A 275 6.39 24.40 -10.24
CA GLU A 275 6.16 25.73 -10.79
C GLU A 275 4.71 26.19 -10.66
N ALA A 276 3.74 25.27 -10.63
CA ALA A 276 2.33 25.57 -10.41
C ALA A 276 2.04 25.98 -8.95
N MET A 277 2.92 25.61 -8.01
CA MET A 277 2.84 26.01 -6.60
C MET A 277 3.39 27.42 -6.35
N LEU A 278 4.00 28.07 -7.35
CA LEU A 278 4.65 29.37 -7.21
C LEU A 278 3.93 30.44 -8.02
N THR A 279 3.76 31.62 -7.41
CA THR A 279 3.35 32.80 -8.16
C THR A 279 4.48 33.27 -9.08
N TRP A 280 4.15 34.13 -10.05
CA TRP A 280 5.17 34.75 -10.90
C TRP A 280 6.17 35.59 -10.08
N GLN A 281 5.70 36.28 -9.05
CA GLN A 281 6.54 37.08 -8.16
C GLN A 281 7.50 36.19 -7.35
N ASP A 282 7.05 35.02 -6.91
CA ASP A 282 7.92 34.04 -6.23
C ASP A 282 9.05 33.57 -7.13
N LYS A 283 8.74 33.26 -8.40
CA LYS A 283 9.75 32.81 -9.38
C LYS A 283 10.83 33.88 -9.60
N GLN A 284 10.44 35.14 -9.76
CA GLN A 284 11.40 36.24 -9.92
C GLN A 284 12.28 36.43 -8.68
N ARG A 285 11.67 36.43 -7.48
CA ARG A 285 12.41 36.55 -6.22
C ARG A 285 13.36 35.37 -6.04
N LEU A 286 12.95 34.16 -6.40
CA LEU A 286 13.78 32.95 -6.31
C LEU A 286 15.00 33.04 -7.22
N ASP A 287 14.85 33.54 -8.45
CA ASP A 287 15.96 33.71 -9.39
C ASP A 287 16.94 34.80 -8.96
N GLU A 288 16.45 35.88 -8.34
CA GLU A 288 17.30 36.94 -7.79
C GLU A 288 18.04 36.48 -6.51
N LEU A 289 17.31 35.88 -5.57
CA LEU A 289 17.81 35.62 -4.21
C LEU A 289 18.57 34.30 -4.10
N MET A 290 18.13 33.27 -4.82
CA MET A 290 18.70 31.92 -4.83
C MET A 290 19.12 31.55 -6.26
N PRO A 291 20.15 32.18 -6.85
CA PRO A 291 20.52 31.92 -8.24
C PRO A 291 20.97 30.47 -8.45
N THR A 292 20.72 29.92 -9.64
CA THR A 292 21.17 28.55 -9.97
C THR A 292 22.69 28.44 -10.11
N HIS A 293 23.35 29.54 -10.48
CA HIS A 293 24.79 29.60 -10.72
C HIS A 293 25.37 30.92 -10.20
N ILE A 294 26.61 30.87 -9.74
CA ILE A 294 27.42 32.05 -9.41
C ILE A 294 28.52 32.22 -10.44
N THR A 295 28.66 33.43 -10.96
CA THR A 295 29.81 33.80 -11.79
C THR A 295 30.97 34.13 -10.86
N VAL A 296 32.04 33.34 -10.94
CA VAL A 296 33.26 33.54 -10.14
C VAL A 296 34.25 34.46 -10.87
N PRO A 297 35.29 35.00 -10.21
CA PRO A 297 36.19 36.00 -10.82
C PRO A 297 36.84 35.58 -12.14
N SER A 298 37.04 34.28 -12.37
CA SER A 298 37.54 33.75 -13.66
C SER A 298 36.57 33.96 -14.84
N GLY A 299 35.33 34.37 -14.57
CA GLY A 299 34.22 34.43 -15.52
C GLY A 299 33.43 33.12 -15.66
N SER A 300 33.87 32.03 -15.03
CA SER A 300 33.13 30.76 -15.04
C SER A 300 31.81 30.87 -14.29
N ARG A 301 30.78 30.18 -14.79
CA ARG A 301 29.49 30.02 -14.11
C ARG A 301 29.46 28.69 -13.38
N ILE A 302 29.48 28.72 -12.05
CA ILE A 302 29.54 27.54 -11.20
C ILE A 302 28.16 27.28 -10.59
N PRO A 303 27.60 26.07 -10.71
CA PRO A 303 26.30 25.76 -10.12
C PRO A 303 26.37 25.82 -8.59
N VAL A 304 25.28 26.28 -7.97
CA VAL A 304 25.12 26.24 -6.52
C VAL A 304 24.32 24.98 -6.16
N ASP A 305 24.84 24.22 -5.22
CA ASP A 305 24.16 23.08 -4.61
C ASP A 305 23.38 23.55 -3.38
N TYR A 306 22.07 23.32 -3.39
CA TYR A 306 21.12 23.74 -2.35
C TYR A 306 20.62 22.57 -1.49
N THR A 307 21.14 21.35 -1.70
CA THR A 307 20.63 20.14 -1.05
C THR A 307 20.71 20.19 0.48
N ASN A 308 21.68 20.93 1.04
CA ASN A 308 21.68 21.32 2.45
C ASN A 308 21.12 22.74 2.61
N PRO A 309 19.89 22.92 3.16
CA PRO A 309 19.29 24.24 3.30
C PRO A 309 20.06 25.20 4.21
N GLU A 310 20.85 24.67 5.16
CA GLU A 310 21.68 25.43 6.08
C GLU A 310 22.96 25.95 5.40
N GLN A 311 23.48 25.22 4.41
CA GLN A 311 24.81 25.41 3.86
C GLN A 311 24.81 25.21 2.34
N PRO A 312 24.30 26.16 1.54
CA PRO A 312 24.42 26.08 0.09
C PRO A 312 25.90 26.05 -0.31
N VAL A 313 26.25 25.13 -1.21
CA VAL A 313 27.64 24.83 -1.56
C VAL A 313 27.98 25.36 -2.94
N LEU A 314 29.16 25.96 -3.06
CA LEU A 314 29.79 26.30 -4.33
C LEU A 314 31.07 25.46 -4.49
N ALA A 315 31.00 24.41 -5.31
CA ALA A 315 32.15 23.56 -5.62
C ALA A 315 32.96 24.17 -6.77
N VAL A 316 34.09 24.79 -6.45
CA VAL A 316 34.85 25.62 -7.38
C VAL A 316 36.34 25.35 -7.27
N ARG A 317 37.04 25.35 -8.41
CA ARG A 317 38.50 25.22 -8.42
C ARG A 317 39.12 26.44 -7.75
N LEU A 318 40.07 26.20 -6.86
CA LEU A 318 40.72 27.23 -6.06
C LEU A 318 41.24 28.40 -6.90
N GLN A 319 41.86 28.10 -8.05
CA GLN A 319 42.46 29.12 -8.92
C GLN A 319 41.44 30.06 -9.62
N GLU A 320 40.16 29.69 -9.62
CA GLU A 320 39.09 30.53 -10.17
C GLU A 320 38.61 31.61 -9.20
N LEU A 321 38.99 31.49 -7.92
CA LEU A 321 38.67 32.44 -6.86
C LEU A 321 39.80 33.42 -6.54
N PHE A 322 40.95 33.34 -7.21
CA PHE A 322 42.01 34.34 -7.01
C PHE A 322 41.49 35.76 -7.30
N GLY A 323 41.95 36.73 -6.52
CA GLY A 323 41.42 38.09 -6.55
C GLY A 323 40.15 38.30 -5.74
N LEU A 324 39.44 37.24 -5.33
CA LEU A 324 38.23 37.36 -4.51
C LEU A 324 38.58 37.52 -3.03
N GLN A 325 38.22 38.66 -2.46
CA GLN A 325 38.56 39.00 -1.08
C GLN A 325 37.66 38.32 -0.04
N GLU A 326 36.35 38.24 -0.31
CA GLU A 326 35.35 37.73 0.63
C GLU A 326 34.55 36.56 0.03
N THR A 327 34.01 35.72 0.92
CA THR A 327 33.10 34.63 0.52
C THR A 327 31.85 35.21 -0.15
N PRO A 328 31.45 34.73 -1.34
CA PRO A 328 30.20 35.13 -1.97
C PRO A 328 29.00 34.85 -1.06
N LYS A 329 28.06 35.79 -1.03
CA LYS A 329 26.81 35.66 -0.26
C LYS A 329 25.61 35.77 -1.21
N ILE A 330 24.60 34.93 -0.99
CA ILE A 330 23.30 34.99 -1.66
C ILE A 330 22.25 35.57 -0.71
N ALA A 331 20.96 35.53 -1.08
CA ALA A 331 19.86 36.07 -0.27
C ALA A 331 19.98 37.56 0.08
N LYS A 332 20.51 38.39 -0.83
CA LYS A 332 20.87 39.81 -0.58
C LYS A 332 21.89 39.96 0.56
N GLY A 333 22.93 39.14 0.55
CA GLY A 333 24.03 39.21 1.51
C GLY A 333 23.81 38.50 2.84
N ARG A 334 22.65 37.85 3.04
CA ARG A 334 22.26 37.21 4.30
C ARG A 334 22.81 35.79 4.45
N LEU A 335 23.11 35.10 3.35
CA LEU A 335 23.52 33.69 3.37
C LEU A 335 24.88 33.50 2.69
N PRO A 336 25.97 33.29 3.44
CA PRO A 336 27.27 32.96 2.86
C PRO A 336 27.24 31.57 2.23
N LEU A 337 27.92 31.43 1.09
CA LEU A 337 28.12 30.12 0.47
C LEU A 337 29.23 29.34 1.17
N THR A 338 29.04 28.03 1.27
CA THR A 338 30.09 27.10 1.66
C THR A 338 30.93 26.78 0.44
N LEU A 339 32.19 27.16 0.45
CA LEU A 339 33.11 26.90 -0.65
C LEU A 339 33.73 25.52 -0.48
N HIS A 340 33.44 24.62 -1.42
CA HIS A 340 34.21 23.39 -1.61
C HIS A 340 35.31 23.72 -2.60
N LEU A 341 36.49 24.06 -2.08
CA LEU A 341 37.65 24.39 -2.88
C LEU A 341 38.21 23.12 -3.50
N LEU A 342 38.35 23.13 -4.82
CA LEU A 342 38.78 21.98 -5.61
C LEU A 342 40.18 22.20 -6.20
N SER A 343 40.91 21.09 -6.38
CA SER A 343 42.13 21.05 -7.17
C SER A 343 41.86 21.21 -8.67
N PRO A 344 42.88 21.37 -9.53
CA PRO A 344 42.69 21.39 -10.98
C PRO A 344 41.99 20.14 -11.54
N ALA A 345 42.12 18.99 -10.86
CA ALA A 345 41.46 17.74 -11.22
C ALA A 345 40.09 17.56 -10.54
N GLN A 346 39.46 18.64 -10.06
CA GLN A 346 38.15 18.67 -9.40
C GLN A 346 38.05 17.80 -8.12
N ARG A 347 39.17 17.57 -7.44
CA ARG A 347 39.18 16.87 -6.14
C ARG A 347 39.05 17.88 -5.00
N PRO A 348 38.22 17.64 -3.98
CA PRO A 348 38.15 18.50 -2.80
C PRO A 348 39.51 18.66 -2.13
N VAL A 349 39.87 19.88 -1.77
CA VAL A 349 41.11 20.20 -1.01
C VAL A 349 40.84 20.93 0.29
N GLN A 350 39.80 21.74 0.34
CA GLN A 350 39.41 22.48 1.55
C GLN A 350 37.92 22.82 1.48
N VAL A 351 37.26 22.82 2.64
CA VAL A 351 35.92 23.39 2.81
C VAL A 351 36.03 24.64 3.69
N THR A 352 35.41 25.74 3.29
CA THR A 352 35.40 26.98 4.08
C THR A 352 34.16 27.84 3.82
N GLN A 353 33.68 28.55 4.85
CA GLN A 353 32.72 29.66 4.71
C GLN A 353 33.39 31.04 4.90
N ASP A 354 34.69 31.05 5.23
CA ASP A 354 35.51 32.26 5.37
C ASP A 354 36.71 32.16 4.43
N LEU A 355 36.53 32.69 3.23
CA LEU A 355 37.55 32.71 2.19
C LEU A 355 38.74 33.61 2.57
N ALA A 356 38.49 34.71 3.29
CA ALA A 356 39.52 35.66 3.68
C ALA A 356 40.51 35.01 4.67
N SER A 357 39.99 34.30 5.67
CA SER A 357 40.81 33.54 6.62
C SER A 357 41.54 32.38 5.95
N PHE A 358 40.91 31.70 4.99
CA PHE A 358 41.58 30.67 4.18
C PHE A 358 42.81 31.23 3.45
N TRP A 359 42.67 32.37 2.77
CA TRP A 359 43.77 33.01 2.04
C TRP A 359 44.93 33.43 2.93
N ARG A 360 44.66 33.93 4.14
CA ARG A 360 45.70 34.36 5.09
C ARG A 360 46.45 33.20 5.75
N GLY A 361 45.85 32.02 5.82
CA GLY A 361 46.40 30.87 6.56
C GLY A 361 46.52 29.62 5.71
N ALA A 362 45.46 28.82 5.68
CA ALA A 362 45.46 27.46 5.14
C ALA A 362 45.85 27.36 3.66
N TYR A 363 45.70 28.43 2.87
CA TYR A 363 46.13 28.47 1.48
C TYR A 363 47.59 28.06 1.27
N PHE A 364 48.52 28.49 2.14
CA PHE A 364 49.94 28.24 1.92
C PHE A 364 50.33 26.77 2.05
N GLU A 365 49.64 26.02 2.93
CA GLU A 365 49.82 24.57 3.04
C GLU A 365 49.18 23.83 1.85
N VAL A 366 47.95 24.20 1.49
CA VAL A 366 47.26 23.65 0.31
C VAL A 366 48.07 23.91 -0.97
N LYS A 367 48.67 25.11 -1.10
CA LYS A 367 49.54 25.51 -2.20
C LYS A 367 50.77 24.62 -2.31
N LYS A 368 51.47 24.31 -1.22
CA LYS A 368 52.67 23.44 -1.25
C LYS A 368 52.32 22.08 -1.85
N GLU A 369 51.22 21.49 -1.39
CA GLU A 369 50.76 20.18 -1.87
C GLU A 369 50.30 20.23 -3.33
N LEU A 370 49.52 21.25 -3.71
CA LEU A 370 49.03 21.43 -5.08
C LEU A 370 50.15 21.77 -6.06
N LYS A 371 51.19 22.50 -5.65
CA LYS A 371 52.35 22.82 -6.51
C LYS A 371 53.15 21.56 -6.84
N VAL A 372 53.28 20.62 -5.91
CA VAL A 372 53.93 19.32 -6.15
C VAL A 372 53.12 18.49 -7.14
N ARG A 373 51.80 18.36 -6.93
CA ARG A 373 50.93 17.53 -7.79
C ARG A 373 50.62 18.16 -9.14
N TYR A 374 50.59 19.49 -9.22
CA TYR A 374 50.19 20.26 -10.40
C TYR A 374 51.18 21.41 -10.70
N PRO A 375 52.45 21.10 -11.04
CA PRO A 375 53.52 22.10 -11.14
C PRO A 375 53.35 23.09 -12.31
N LYS A 376 52.57 22.72 -13.33
CA LYS A 376 52.29 23.58 -14.50
C LYS A 376 51.29 24.70 -14.17
N HIS A 377 50.47 24.53 -13.13
CA HIS A 377 49.41 25.46 -12.77
C HIS A 377 49.92 26.71 -12.07
N TYR A 378 49.16 27.78 -12.17
CA TYR A 378 49.46 29.06 -11.53
C TYR A 378 49.11 29.03 -10.04
N TRP A 379 50.13 29.17 -9.19
CA TRP A 379 50.02 29.17 -7.73
C TRP A 379 50.71 30.43 -7.14
N PRO A 380 50.00 31.57 -7.07
CA PRO A 380 50.57 32.86 -6.66
C PRO A 380 51.03 32.88 -5.20
N GLU A 381 51.99 33.74 -4.87
CA GLU A 381 52.34 34.03 -3.47
C GLU A 381 51.24 34.86 -2.78
N ASP A 382 50.68 35.85 -3.48
CA ASP A 382 49.55 36.64 -3.00
C ASP A 382 48.25 36.22 -3.73
N PRO A 383 47.34 35.45 -3.11
CA PRO A 383 46.08 35.06 -3.71
C PRO A 383 45.07 36.21 -3.83
N PHE A 384 45.22 37.31 -3.07
CA PHE A 384 44.30 38.45 -3.10
C PHE A 384 44.53 39.36 -4.30
N ALA A 385 45.77 39.47 -4.80
CA ALA A 385 46.11 40.28 -5.98
C ALA A 385 46.26 39.45 -7.27
N ALA A 386 46.11 38.13 -7.19
CA ALA A 386 46.36 37.24 -8.30
C ALA A 386 45.24 37.25 -9.35
N VAL A 387 45.64 37.11 -10.62
CA VAL A 387 44.70 37.05 -11.74
C VAL A 387 43.97 35.70 -11.71
N PRO A 388 42.64 35.67 -11.59
CA PRO A 388 41.87 34.43 -11.63
C PRO A 388 41.96 33.78 -13.00
N THR A 389 41.99 32.45 -13.02
CA THR A 389 42.01 31.71 -14.28
C THR A 389 41.27 30.39 -14.17
N SER A 390 40.49 30.05 -15.20
CA SER A 390 39.91 28.72 -15.37
C SER A 390 40.84 27.75 -16.11
N ARG A 391 42.05 28.20 -16.48
CA ARG A 391 43.05 27.45 -17.24
C ARG A 391 44.27 27.12 -16.39
N VAL A 392 45.26 26.49 -17.03
CA VAL A 392 46.55 26.16 -16.40
C VAL A 392 47.29 27.44 -15.96
N ARG A 393 47.25 28.51 -16.76
CA ARG A 393 47.82 29.84 -16.44
C ARG A 393 46.90 30.98 -16.91
N PRO A 394 46.99 32.18 -16.29
CA PRO A 394 46.30 33.38 -16.79
C PRO A 394 46.77 33.77 -18.20
N ARG A 395 45.93 34.50 -18.95
CA ARG A 395 46.39 35.18 -20.17
C ARG A 395 47.13 36.47 -19.75
N PRO A 396 48.24 36.84 -20.42
CA PRO A 396 48.90 38.12 -20.22
C PRO A 396 48.01 39.29 -20.60
#